data_AF-A0A914E5B0-F1
#
_entry.id   AF-A0A914E5B0-F1
#
_cell.length_a   1.000
_cell.length_b   1.000
_cell.length_c   1.000
_cell.angle_alpha   90.00
_cell.angle_beta   90.00
_cell.angle_gamma   90.00
#
_symmetry.space_group_name_H-M   'P 1'
#
loop_
_entity.id
_entity.type
_entity.pdbx_description
1 polymer ?
#
loop_
_entity_poly.entity_id
_entity_poly.type
_entity_poly.pdbx_seq_one_letter_code
_entity_poly.pdbx_strand_id
1 'polypeptide(L)'
;MAWSVFKQKLRELMRKEQVTSIPAEIECQMKYIESSKEHITAIDISVEKMIYPWNKSGSNNSEGIADTTGTMGRKIEKFKAGRTLVACSESHKYIGKLERKAHEDIRKFVHKEFCQAWINGDYSRLSKISKNVKDSRVNYDARKADYNKKQTEENELRKKRAEDTFIKYAEEAATAFAHLPALQKRQVEMMKQFLKRMKDHYDQCYAALKTTIQKM
;
A
#
# COMPACT_ATOMS: atom_id res chain seq x y z
N MET A 1 16.03 -21.01 -10.03
CA MET A 1 17.20 -20.69 -10.88
C MET A 1 18.30 -20.19 -9.94
N ALA A 2 19.49 -20.80 -9.95
CA ALA A 2 20.55 -20.45 -9.00
C ALA A 2 21.07 -19.03 -9.23
N TRP A 3 21.26 -18.27 -8.14
CA TRP A 3 21.67 -16.86 -8.13
C TRP A 3 22.97 -16.59 -8.91
N SER A 4 23.92 -17.53 -8.88
CA SER A 4 25.16 -17.47 -9.67
C SER A 4 24.90 -17.46 -11.18
N VAL A 5 23.91 -18.22 -11.65
CA VAL A 5 23.51 -18.31 -13.06
C VAL A 5 22.85 -17.00 -13.49
N PHE A 6 22.01 -16.39 -12.65
CA PHE A 6 21.40 -15.08 -12.96
C PHE A 6 22.45 -13.97 -13.04
N LYS A 7 23.41 -13.93 -12.11
CA LYS A 7 24.49 -12.93 -12.09
C LYS A 7 25.41 -13.05 -13.31
N GLN A 8 25.76 -14.29 -13.69
CA GLN A 8 26.54 -14.56 -14.89
C GLN A 8 25.77 -14.20 -16.16
N LYS A 9 24.47 -14.54 -16.23
CA LYS A 9 23.59 -14.21 -17.35
C LYS A 9 23.35 -12.70 -17.48
N LEU A 10 23.24 -11.96 -16.37
CA LEU A 10 23.17 -10.49 -16.36
C LEU A 10 24.46 -9.87 -16.88
N ARG A 11 25.62 -10.38 -16.45
CA ARG A 11 26.93 -9.92 -16.99
C ARG A 11 27.07 -10.25 -18.47
N GLU A 12 26.59 -11.40 -18.91
CA GLU A 12 26.60 -11.78 -20.33
C GLU A 12 25.60 -10.96 -21.14
N LEU A 13 24.40 -10.67 -20.63
CA LEU A 13 23.40 -9.81 -21.27
C LEU A 13 23.88 -8.37 -21.34
N MET A 14 24.43 -7.82 -20.26
CA MET A 14 25.05 -6.49 -20.25
C MET A 14 26.28 -6.40 -21.15
N ARG A 15 26.92 -7.53 -21.48
CA ARG A 15 28.03 -7.60 -22.46
C ARG A 15 27.54 -7.83 -23.91
N LYS A 16 26.39 -8.49 -24.11
CA LYS A 16 25.82 -8.88 -25.42
C LYS A 16 24.86 -7.83 -25.97
N GLU A 17 23.92 -7.35 -25.16
CA GLU A 17 23.36 -6.03 -25.36
C GLU A 17 24.55 -5.10 -25.19
N GLN A 18 24.93 -4.36 -26.24
CA GLN A 18 25.76 -3.17 -26.02
C GLN A 18 25.17 -2.45 -24.80
N VAL A 19 25.99 -2.00 -23.85
CA VAL A 19 25.63 -1.44 -22.51
C VAL A 19 24.72 -0.19 -22.60
N THR A 20 23.69 -0.22 -23.44
CA THR A 20 22.86 0.86 -23.93
C THR A 20 21.40 0.72 -23.44
N SER A 21 21.09 -0.32 -22.69
CA SER A 21 19.78 -0.53 -22.09
C SER A 21 19.93 -0.98 -20.64
N ILE A 22 18.97 -0.57 -19.81
CA ILE A 22 18.72 -1.24 -18.54
C ILE A 22 18.14 -2.60 -18.89
N PRO A 23 18.60 -3.71 -18.28
CA PRO A 23 18.03 -5.03 -18.55
C PRO A 23 16.51 -5.04 -18.39
N ALA A 24 15.79 -5.63 -19.34
CA ALA A 24 14.33 -5.58 -19.41
C ALA A 24 13.65 -6.08 -18.12
N GLU A 25 14.23 -7.10 -17.47
CA GLU A 25 13.74 -7.61 -16.20
C GLU A 25 13.85 -6.56 -15.08
N ILE A 26 14.97 -5.84 -15.00
CA ILE A 26 15.18 -4.78 -14.01
C ILE A 26 14.20 -3.62 -14.29
N GLU A 27 14.07 -3.21 -15.56
CA GLU A 27 13.16 -2.14 -15.96
C GLU A 27 11.70 -2.48 -15.63
N CYS A 28 11.26 -3.71 -15.88
CA CYS A 28 9.93 -4.19 -15.53
C CYS A 28 9.66 -4.09 -14.02
N GLN A 29 10.62 -4.52 -13.19
CA GLN A 29 10.48 -4.42 -11.74
C GLN A 29 10.47 -2.97 -11.24
N MET A 30 11.25 -2.08 -11.85
CA MET A 30 11.22 -0.65 -11.53
C MET A 30 9.85 -0.03 -11.81
N LYS A 31 9.26 -0.32 -12.98
CA LYS A 31 7.90 0.12 -13.33
C LYS A 31 6.86 -0.44 -12.35
N TYR A 32 6.99 -1.70 -11.97
CA TYR A 32 6.13 -2.31 -10.96
C TYR A 32 6.19 -1.57 -9.61
N ILE A 33 7.38 -1.19 -9.14
CA ILE A 33 7.55 -0.45 -7.87
C ILE A 33 6.90 0.95 -7.95
N GLU A 34 7.09 1.65 -9.06
CA GLU A 34 6.49 2.97 -9.30
C GLU A 34 4.95 2.88 -9.28
N SER A 35 4.37 1.96 -10.05
CA SER A 35 2.92 1.71 -10.08
C SER A 35 2.38 1.23 -8.72
N SER A 36 3.13 0.39 -7.99
CA SER A 36 2.72 -0.09 -6.67
C SER A 36 2.51 1.04 -5.66
N LYS A 37 3.31 2.12 -5.73
CA LYS A 37 3.12 3.28 -4.86
C LYS A 37 1.81 3.99 -5.14
N GLU A 38 1.47 4.18 -6.40
CA GLU A 38 0.22 4.82 -6.80
C GLU A 38 -0.97 4.00 -6.28
N HIS A 39 -0.93 2.68 -6.47
CA HIS A 39 -1.98 1.78 -5.99
C HIS A 39 -2.08 1.75 -4.46
N ILE A 40 -0.97 1.67 -3.73
CA ILE A 40 -1.00 1.67 -2.26
C ILE A 40 -1.49 3.00 -1.70
N THR A 41 -1.11 4.12 -2.32
CA THR A 41 -1.61 5.45 -1.95
C THR A 41 -3.12 5.55 -2.21
N ALA A 42 -3.58 5.02 -3.36
CA ALA A 42 -5.00 4.99 -3.70
C ALA A 42 -5.81 4.10 -2.74
N ILE A 43 -5.25 2.99 -2.27
CA ILE A 43 -5.85 2.14 -1.22
C ILE A 43 -6.00 2.93 0.08
N ASP A 44 -4.93 3.60 0.55
CA ASP A 44 -4.93 4.40 1.78
C ASP A 44 -6.06 5.44 1.77
N ILE A 45 -6.14 6.22 0.68
CA ILE A 45 -7.16 7.26 0.49
C ILE A 45 -8.57 6.64 0.39
N SER A 46 -8.72 5.54 -0.34
CA SER A 46 -10.03 4.90 -0.54
C SER A 46 -10.56 4.32 0.77
N VAL A 47 -9.70 3.67 1.56
CA VAL A 47 -10.09 3.12 2.87
C VAL A 47 -10.46 4.24 3.82
N GLU A 48 -9.68 5.31 3.91
CA GLU A 48 -10.00 6.47 4.75
C GLU A 48 -11.37 7.06 4.38
N LYS A 49 -11.65 7.25 3.09
CA LYS A 49 -12.96 7.74 2.62
C LYS A 49 -14.10 6.78 2.99
N MET A 50 -13.87 5.48 2.91
CA MET A 50 -14.86 4.46 3.24
C MET A 50 -15.24 4.50 4.72
N ILE A 51 -14.26 4.65 5.62
CA ILE A 51 -14.48 4.62 7.08
C ILE A 51 -14.75 6.01 7.67
N TYR A 52 -14.50 7.10 6.93
CA TYR A 52 -14.70 8.48 7.40
C TYR A 52 -16.07 8.74 8.05
N PRO A 53 -17.21 8.25 7.51
CA PRO A 53 -18.52 8.47 8.13
C PRO A 53 -18.64 7.92 9.56
N TRP A 54 -17.87 6.90 9.92
CA TRP A 54 -17.89 6.27 11.24
C TRP A 54 -17.28 7.13 12.34
N ASN A 55 -16.45 8.11 11.99
CA ASN A 55 -15.76 8.99 12.92
C ASN A 55 -16.05 10.48 12.65
N LYS A 56 -17.25 10.79 12.13
CA LYS A 56 -17.68 12.17 11.96
C LYS A 56 -17.68 12.90 13.31
N SER A 57 -17.20 14.14 13.31
CA SER A 57 -17.28 15.03 14.48
C SER A 57 -18.74 15.20 14.91
N GLY A 58 -19.01 15.07 16.21
CA GLY A 58 -20.37 14.99 16.75
C GLY A 58 -20.90 13.57 16.66
N SER A 59 -22.09 13.40 16.07
CA SER A 59 -22.81 12.12 15.96
C SER A 59 -22.51 11.45 14.61
N ASN A 60 -22.11 10.17 14.63
CA ASN A 60 -22.03 9.39 13.38
C ASN A 60 -23.43 9.00 12.90
N ASN A 61 -23.52 8.40 11.71
CA ASN A 61 -24.84 8.10 11.11
C ASN A 61 -25.69 7.20 12.02
N SER A 62 -25.08 6.17 12.61
CA SER A 62 -25.78 5.25 13.53
C SER A 62 -26.24 5.97 14.80
N GLU A 63 -25.41 6.81 15.40
CA GLU A 63 -25.80 7.63 16.56
C GLU A 63 -26.91 8.64 16.22
N GLY A 64 -26.89 9.25 15.03
CA GLY A 64 -27.94 10.18 14.59
C GLY A 64 -29.31 9.49 14.43
N ILE A 65 -29.31 8.26 13.93
CA ILE A 65 -30.53 7.41 13.91
C ILE A 65 -30.97 7.13 15.35
N ALA A 66 -30.03 6.81 16.24
CA ALA A 66 -30.36 6.54 17.62
C ALA A 66 -30.99 7.75 18.34
N ASP A 67 -30.46 8.95 18.14
CA ASP A 67 -30.98 10.17 18.76
C ASP A 67 -32.42 10.45 18.31
N THR A 68 -32.67 10.29 17.01
CA THR A 68 -34.00 10.47 16.41
C THR A 68 -35.01 9.44 16.95
N THR A 69 -34.68 8.16 16.82
CA THR A 69 -35.57 7.05 17.24
C THR A 69 -35.81 7.07 18.75
N GLY A 70 -34.79 7.37 19.56
CA GLY A 70 -34.92 7.45 21.01
C GLY A 70 -35.80 8.61 21.45
N THR A 71 -35.67 9.77 20.80
CA THR A 71 -36.50 10.95 21.10
C THR A 71 -37.96 10.72 20.74
N MET A 72 -38.21 10.12 19.57
CA MET A 72 -39.57 9.75 19.18
C MET A 72 -40.15 8.67 20.11
N GLY A 73 -39.39 7.61 20.38
CA GLY A 73 -39.82 6.50 21.21
C GLY A 73 -40.27 6.92 22.60
N ARG A 74 -39.48 7.78 23.28
CA ARG A 74 -39.82 8.32 24.61
C ARG A 74 -41.12 9.14 24.63
N LYS A 75 -41.43 9.89 23.57
CA LYS A 75 -42.68 10.67 23.48
C LYS A 75 -43.94 9.79 23.43
N ILE A 76 -43.81 8.55 22.97
CA ILE A 76 -44.92 7.61 22.78
C ILE A 76 -44.70 6.28 23.52
N GLU A 77 -43.87 6.28 24.57
CA GLU A 77 -43.37 5.07 25.26
C GLU A 77 -44.47 4.20 25.90
N LYS A 78 -45.61 4.82 26.22
CA LYS A 78 -46.80 4.09 26.70
C LYS A 78 -47.28 3.02 25.70
N PHE A 79 -47.04 3.22 24.41
CA PHE A 79 -47.39 2.27 23.34
C PHE A 79 -46.24 1.30 23.06
N LYS A 80 -46.57 0.08 22.60
CA LYS A 80 -45.58 -0.93 22.19
C LYS A 80 -44.58 -0.38 21.15
N ALA A 81 -45.07 0.43 20.22
CA ALA A 81 -44.25 1.10 19.21
C ALA A 81 -43.21 2.05 19.83
N GLY A 82 -43.55 2.77 20.91
CA GLY A 82 -42.61 3.64 21.61
C GLY A 82 -41.47 2.87 22.26
N ARG A 83 -41.79 1.78 22.99
CA ARG A 83 -40.78 0.87 23.58
C ARG A 83 -39.87 0.25 22.52
N THR A 84 -40.45 -0.14 21.40
CA THR A 84 -39.73 -0.67 20.22
C THR A 84 -38.71 0.35 19.70
N LEU A 85 -39.11 1.62 19.53
CA LEU A 85 -38.22 2.69 19.08
C LEU A 85 -37.10 2.99 20.07
N VAL A 86 -37.37 2.91 21.38
CA VAL A 86 -36.32 3.05 22.42
C VAL A 86 -35.30 1.91 22.31
N ALA A 87 -35.76 0.66 22.14
CA ALA A 87 -34.86 -0.48 21.95
C ALA A 87 -33.99 -0.32 20.68
N CYS A 88 -34.57 0.12 19.55
CA CYS A 88 -33.81 0.42 18.34
C CYS A 88 -32.76 1.52 18.56
N SER A 89 -33.10 2.56 19.34
CA SER A 89 -32.16 3.63 19.69
C SER A 89 -30.94 3.08 20.41
N GLU A 90 -31.13 2.21 21.40
CA GLU A 90 -30.03 1.60 22.15
C GLU A 90 -29.12 0.75 21.26
N SER A 91 -29.67 -0.03 20.34
CA SER A 91 -28.88 -0.79 19.36
C SER A 91 -28.03 0.12 18.49
N HIS A 92 -28.64 1.18 17.95
CA HIS A 92 -27.93 2.11 17.07
C HIS A 92 -26.86 2.91 17.80
N LYS A 93 -27.05 3.25 19.09
CA LYS A 93 -25.95 3.80 19.92
C LYS A 93 -24.80 2.82 20.06
N TYR A 94 -25.11 1.54 20.27
CA TYR A 94 -24.08 0.53 20.40
C TYR A 94 -23.33 0.29 19.08
N ILE A 95 -24.05 0.22 17.94
CA ILE A 95 -23.46 0.16 16.60
C ILE A 95 -22.55 1.37 16.35
N GLY A 96 -22.99 2.57 16.69
CA GLY A 96 -22.17 3.78 16.56
C GLY A 96 -20.83 3.69 17.32
N LYS A 97 -20.83 3.10 18.52
CA LYS A 97 -19.58 2.81 19.27
C LYS A 97 -18.70 1.78 18.54
N LEU A 98 -19.30 0.74 17.97
CA LEU A 98 -18.57 -0.27 17.18
C LEU A 98 -17.95 0.33 15.92
N GLU A 99 -18.67 1.21 15.23
CA GLU A 99 -18.18 1.96 14.05
C GLU A 99 -16.96 2.81 14.39
N ARG A 100 -17.02 3.60 15.49
CA ARG A 100 -15.88 4.42 15.94
C ARG A 100 -14.65 3.58 16.24
N LYS A 101 -14.83 2.47 16.97
CA LYS A 101 -13.75 1.54 17.27
C LYS A 101 -13.17 0.91 15.99
N ALA A 102 -14.03 0.46 15.08
CA ALA A 102 -13.61 -0.12 13.81
C ALA A 102 -12.85 0.90 12.95
N HIS A 103 -13.29 2.16 12.92
CA HIS A 103 -12.56 3.23 12.26
C HIS A 103 -11.13 3.36 12.80
N GLU A 104 -10.95 3.45 14.12
CA GLU A 104 -9.61 3.56 14.73
C GLU A 104 -8.74 2.34 14.41
N ASP A 105 -9.28 1.13 14.57
CA ASP A 105 -8.57 -0.12 14.34
C ASP A 105 -8.16 -0.27 12.86
N ILE A 106 -9.08 -0.02 11.93
CA ILE A 106 -8.84 -0.11 10.48
C ILE A 106 -7.86 0.98 10.04
N ARG A 107 -8.06 2.23 10.50
CA ARG A 107 -7.16 3.33 10.17
C ARG A 107 -5.75 3.05 10.67
N LYS A 108 -5.59 2.63 11.92
CA LYS A 108 -4.27 2.27 12.47
C LYS A 108 -3.61 1.18 11.63
N PHE A 109 -4.34 0.12 11.30
CA PHE A 109 -3.81 -0.98 10.52
C PHE A 109 -3.47 -0.58 9.07
N VAL A 110 -4.44 -0.07 8.31
CA VAL A 110 -4.25 0.23 6.88
C VAL A 110 -3.32 1.42 6.69
N HIS A 111 -3.59 2.55 7.35
CA HIS A 111 -2.79 3.75 7.12
C HIS A 111 -1.37 3.57 7.68
N LYS A 112 -1.22 3.22 8.95
CA LYS A 112 0.10 3.20 9.60
C LYS A 112 0.87 1.91 9.35
N GLU A 113 0.28 0.77 9.70
CA GLU A 113 0.99 -0.52 9.72
C GLU A 113 1.17 -1.12 8.32
N PHE A 114 0.32 -0.75 7.35
CA PHE A 114 0.42 -1.20 5.97
C PHE A 114 0.97 -0.13 5.03
N CYS A 115 0.18 0.88 4.68
CA CYS A 115 0.48 1.81 3.59
C CYS A 115 1.72 2.66 3.90
N GLN A 116 1.74 3.35 5.05
CA GLN A 116 2.89 4.19 5.44
C GLN A 116 4.13 3.36 5.73
N ALA A 117 4.01 2.19 6.37
CA ALA A 117 5.14 1.30 6.59
C ALA A 117 5.78 0.83 5.27
N TRP A 118 4.98 0.50 4.26
CA TRP A 118 5.49 0.12 2.94
C TRP A 118 6.11 1.30 2.19
N ILE A 119 5.45 2.47 2.19
CA ILE A 119 5.94 3.68 1.50
C ILE A 119 7.29 4.13 2.09
N ASN A 120 7.38 4.22 3.42
CA ASN A 120 8.56 4.74 4.09
C ASN A 120 9.68 3.70 4.22
N GLY A 121 9.35 2.40 4.15
CA GLY A 121 10.31 1.30 4.17
C GLY A 121 10.68 0.82 2.77
N ASP A 122 9.97 -0.20 2.30
CA ASP A 122 10.32 -0.94 1.09
C ASP A 122 10.35 -0.06 -0.15
N TYR A 123 9.33 0.77 -0.37
CA TYR A 123 9.30 1.65 -1.54
C TYR A 123 10.45 2.66 -1.54
N SER A 124 10.69 3.36 -0.42
CA SER A 124 11.77 4.34 -0.31
C SER A 124 13.13 3.72 -0.69
N ARG A 125 13.42 2.53 -0.14
CA ARG A 125 14.63 1.77 -0.45
C ARG A 125 14.71 1.38 -1.92
N LEU A 126 13.66 0.76 -2.46
CA LEU A 126 13.66 0.24 -3.82
C LEU A 126 13.65 1.36 -4.87
N SER A 127 12.95 2.46 -4.61
CA SER A 127 12.94 3.67 -5.44
C SER A 127 14.32 4.32 -5.52
N LYS A 128 15.07 4.37 -4.41
CA LYS A 128 16.46 4.84 -4.41
C LYS A 128 17.36 3.98 -5.29
N ILE A 129 17.21 2.66 -5.23
CA ILE A 129 17.96 1.71 -6.08
C ILE A 129 17.61 1.93 -7.56
N SER A 130 16.31 2.03 -7.89
CA SER A 130 15.85 2.38 -9.24
C SER A 130 16.46 3.68 -9.75
N LYS A 131 16.51 4.71 -8.90
CA LYS A 131 17.12 6.00 -9.23
C LYS A 131 18.63 5.87 -9.51
N ASN A 132 19.37 5.15 -8.66
CA ASN A 132 20.81 4.93 -8.87
C ASN A 132 21.10 4.23 -10.21
N VAL A 133 20.27 3.25 -10.61
CA VAL A 133 20.40 2.60 -11.92
C VAL A 133 20.13 3.59 -13.06
N LYS A 134 19.05 4.38 -12.98
CA LYS A 134 18.71 5.42 -13.98
C LYS A 134 19.83 6.46 -14.10
N ASP A 135 20.29 7.01 -12.99
CA ASP A 135 21.30 8.08 -12.95
C ASP A 135 22.66 7.57 -13.47
N SER A 136 23.07 6.36 -13.07
CA SER A 136 24.33 5.76 -13.54
C SER A 136 24.29 5.37 -15.02
N ARG A 137 23.12 4.97 -15.54
CA ARG A 137 22.90 4.74 -16.97
C ARG A 137 23.10 6.02 -17.78
N VAL A 138 22.45 7.12 -17.38
CA VAL A 138 22.58 8.43 -18.03
C VAL A 138 24.04 8.91 -18.03
N ASN A 139 24.74 8.75 -16.90
CA ASN A 139 26.16 9.09 -16.82
C ASN A 139 27.02 8.24 -17.76
N TYR A 140 26.79 6.92 -17.83
CA TYR A 140 27.53 6.07 -18.77
C TYR A 140 27.29 6.47 -20.22
N ASP A 141 26.05 6.78 -20.62
CA ASP A 141 25.75 7.28 -21.96
C ASP A 141 26.48 8.55 -22.32
N ALA A 142 26.50 9.52 -21.38
CA ALA A 142 27.23 10.77 -21.58
C ALA A 142 28.72 10.50 -21.81
N ARG A 143 29.35 9.62 -20.99
CA ARG A 143 30.78 9.28 -21.14
C ARG A 143 31.08 8.46 -22.39
N LYS A 144 30.15 7.60 -22.81
CA LYS A 144 30.24 6.88 -24.09
C LYS A 144 30.19 7.86 -25.27
N ALA A 145 29.30 8.85 -25.22
CA ALA A 145 29.21 9.90 -26.24
C ALA A 145 30.48 10.76 -26.29
N ASP A 146 31.05 11.14 -25.13
CA ASP A 146 32.30 11.90 -25.05
C ASP A 146 33.48 11.12 -25.68
N TYR A 147 33.61 9.82 -25.35
CA TYR A 147 34.63 8.95 -25.94
C TYR A 147 34.48 8.82 -27.46
N ASN A 148 33.25 8.65 -27.96
CA ASN A 148 32.98 8.58 -29.38
C ASN A 148 33.30 9.89 -30.12
N LYS A 149 33.24 11.05 -29.45
CA LYS A 149 33.65 12.35 -29.99
C LYS A 149 35.17 12.54 -29.97
N LYS A 150 35.85 12.10 -28.91
CA LYS A 150 37.30 12.22 -28.72
C LYS A 150 37.86 10.97 -28.05
N GLN A 151 38.50 10.12 -28.84
CA GLN A 151 39.08 8.85 -28.39
C GLN A 151 40.45 9.06 -27.73
N THR A 152 40.44 9.63 -26.52
CA THR A 152 41.64 9.76 -25.68
C THR A 152 41.65 8.69 -24.58
N GLU A 153 42.84 8.34 -24.08
CA GLU A 153 43.00 7.41 -22.95
C GLU A 153 42.23 7.89 -21.70
N GLU A 154 42.22 9.21 -21.46
CA GLU A 154 41.45 9.81 -20.37
C GLU A 154 39.95 9.56 -20.51
N ASN A 155 39.40 9.72 -21.73
CA ASN A 155 37.99 9.47 -22.00
C ASN A 155 37.63 7.98 -21.93
N GLU A 156 38.55 7.10 -22.34
CA GLU A 156 38.39 5.66 -22.20
C GLU A 156 38.30 5.25 -20.72
N LEU A 157 39.20 5.76 -19.88
CA LEU A 157 39.19 5.54 -18.43
C LEU A 157 37.89 6.05 -17.78
N ARG A 158 37.42 7.24 -18.16
CA ARG A 158 36.15 7.81 -17.66
C ARG A 158 34.95 6.97 -18.06
N LYS A 159 34.88 6.52 -19.31
CA LYS A 159 33.84 5.61 -19.80
C LYS A 159 33.84 4.30 -19.00
N LYS A 160 35.01 3.66 -18.83
CA LYS A 160 35.13 2.38 -18.11
C LYS A 160 34.67 2.50 -16.65
N ARG A 161 35.05 3.56 -15.94
CA ARG A 161 34.57 3.80 -14.56
C ARG A 161 33.06 4.00 -14.48
N ALA A 162 32.47 4.71 -15.45
CA ALA A 162 31.02 4.89 -15.52
C ALA A 162 30.30 3.56 -15.81
N GLU A 163 30.90 2.71 -16.66
CA GLU A 163 30.41 1.37 -16.97
C GLU A 163 30.39 0.47 -15.74
N ASP A 164 31.51 0.40 -15.02
CA ASP A 164 31.63 -0.39 -13.78
C ASP A 164 30.61 0.07 -12.72
N THR A 165 30.38 1.38 -12.64
CA THR A 165 29.39 1.97 -11.72
C THR A 165 27.96 1.56 -12.11
N PHE A 166 27.62 1.63 -13.40
CA PHE A 166 26.31 1.20 -13.90
C PHE A 166 26.07 -0.28 -13.67
N ILE A 167 27.07 -1.13 -13.99
CA ILE A 167 27.00 -2.58 -13.74
C ILE A 167 26.78 -2.86 -12.25
N LYS A 168 27.52 -2.19 -11.37
CA LYS A 168 27.38 -2.35 -9.91
C LYS A 168 25.94 -2.06 -9.44
N TYR A 169 25.35 -0.95 -9.88
CA TYR A 169 23.99 -0.60 -9.49
C TYR A 169 22.94 -1.53 -10.12
N ALA A 170 23.16 -2.02 -11.35
CA ALA A 170 22.31 -3.02 -11.96
C ALA A 170 22.35 -4.36 -11.19
N GLU A 171 23.52 -4.80 -10.72
CA GLU A 171 23.66 -5.97 -9.85
C GLU A 171 22.96 -5.79 -8.49
N GLU A 172 23.06 -4.59 -7.91
CA GLU A 172 22.35 -4.24 -6.67
C GLU A 172 20.83 -4.30 -6.86
N ALA A 173 20.32 -3.72 -7.96
CA ALA A 173 18.91 -3.74 -8.30
C ALA A 173 18.39 -5.16 -8.54
N ALA A 174 19.12 -5.97 -9.30
CA ALA A 174 18.86 -7.39 -9.49
C ALA A 174 18.70 -8.15 -8.16
N THR A 175 19.56 -7.85 -7.18
CA THR A 175 19.51 -8.48 -5.84
C THR A 175 18.31 -8.00 -5.05
N ALA A 176 18.07 -6.70 -5.03
CA ALA A 176 16.96 -6.12 -4.28
C ALA A 176 15.60 -6.55 -4.84
N PHE A 177 15.47 -6.63 -6.17
CA PHE A 177 14.23 -7.00 -6.85
C PHE A 177 13.92 -8.49 -6.81
N ALA A 178 14.91 -9.36 -6.57
CA ALA A 178 14.67 -10.79 -6.34
C ALA A 178 13.71 -11.05 -5.16
N HIS A 179 13.59 -10.10 -4.23
CA HIS A 179 12.70 -10.20 -3.07
C HIS A 179 11.26 -9.69 -3.33
N LEU A 180 10.96 -9.13 -4.51
CA LEU A 180 9.64 -8.57 -4.82
C LEU A 180 8.48 -9.58 -4.71
N PRO A 181 8.60 -10.87 -5.11
CA PRO A 181 7.53 -11.84 -4.91
C PRO A 181 7.15 -12.03 -3.43
N ALA A 182 8.12 -11.95 -2.51
CA ALA A 182 7.84 -12.04 -1.08
C ALA A 182 7.11 -10.79 -0.57
N LEU A 183 7.46 -9.61 -1.09
CA LEU A 183 6.76 -8.36 -0.80
C LEU A 183 5.32 -8.38 -1.31
N GLN A 184 5.09 -8.91 -2.51
CA GLN A 184 3.75 -9.12 -3.07
C GLN A 184 2.90 -10.04 -2.19
N LYS A 185 3.47 -11.16 -1.74
CA LYS A 185 2.79 -12.06 -0.81
C LYS A 185 2.39 -11.33 0.48
N ARG A 186 3.29 -10.51 1.04
CA ARG A 186 3.00 -9.70 2.23
C ARG A 186 1.84 -8.73 1.98
N GLN A 187 1.82 -8.04 0.83
CA GLN A 187 0.70 -7.15 0.47
C GLN A 187 -0.64 -7.89 0.41
N VAL A 188 -0.67 -9.09 -0.17
CA VAL A 188 -1.89 -9.93 -0.21
C VAL A 188 -2.35 -10.29 1.22
N GLU A 189 -1.43 -10.66 2.10
CA GLU A 189 -1.77 -10.96 3.50
C GLU A 189 -2.29 -9.73 4.25
N MET A 190 -1.75 -8.53 3.99
CA MET A 190 -2.27 -7.30 4.56
C MET A 190 -3.71 -7.02 4.10
N MET A 191 -4.01 -7.25 2.81
CA MET A 191 -5.37 -7.13 2.28
C MET A 191 -6.35 -8.12 2.92
N LYS A 192 -5.92 -9.38 3.13
CA LYS A 192 -6.74 -10.38 3.85
C LYS A 192 -7.06 -9.94 5.27
N GLN A 193 -6.08 -9.39 5.98
CA GLN A 193 -6.29 -8.88 7.34
C GLN A 193 -7.24 -7.68 7.38
N PHE A 194 -7.15 -6.78 6.41
CA PHE A 194 -8.12 -5.68 6.26
C PHE A 194 -9.54 -6.21 6.06
N LEU A 195 -9.73 -7.16 5.11
CA LEU A 195 -11.05 -7.76 4.86
C LEU A 195 -11.59 -8.48 6.09
N LYS A 196 -10.74 -9.17 6.85
CA LYS A 196 -11.12 -9.81 8.11
C LYS A 196 -11.63 -8.79 9.13
N ARG A 197 -10.93 -7.66 9.30
CA ARG A 197 -11.37 -6.59 10.23
C ARG A 197 -12.71 -5.99 9.83
N MET A 198 -12.93 -5.78 8.52
CA MET A 198 -14.23 -5.32 8.00
C MET A 198 -15.34 -6.34 8.29
N LYS A 199 -15.08 -7.62 8.04
CA LYS A 199 -16.03 -8.70 8.34
C LYS A 199 -16.36 -8.74 9.84
N ASP A 200 -15.34 -8.74 10.69
CA ASP A 200 -15.51 -8.81 12.15
C ASP A 200 -16.35 -7.64 12.67
N HIS A 201 -16.18 -6.43 12.10
CA HIS A 201 -17.02 -5.27 12.43
C HIS A 201 -18.49 -5.53 12.07
N TYR A 202 -18.79 -5.95 10.83
CA TYR A 202 -20.17 -6.20 10.40
C TYR A 202 -20.83 -7.35 11.17
N ASP A 203 -20.08 -8.40 11.51
CA ASP A 203 -20.57 -9.49 12.35
C ASP A 203 -20.97 -8.99 13.75
N GLN A 204 -20.18 -8.09 14.35
CA GLN A 204 -20.51 -7.48 15.64
C GLN A 204 -21.75 -6.60 15.56
N CYS A 205 -21.89 -5.79 14.51
CA CYS A 205 -23.09 -4.97 14.27
C CYS A 205 -24.34 -5.84 14.08
N TYR A 206 -24.24 -6.94 13.33
CA TYR A 206 -25.33 -7.88 13.14
C TYR A 206 -25.74 -8.57 14.45
N ALA A 207 -24.76 -9.02 15.25
CA ALA A 207 -25.01 -9.62 16.55
C ALA A 207 -25.72 -8.65 17.52
N ALA A 208 -25.34 -7.37 17.49
CA ALA A 208 -25.99 -6.32 18.26
C ALA A 208 -27.47 -6.18 17.88
N LEU A 209 -27.78 -6.08 16.58
CA LEU A 209 -29.16 -5.98 16.09
C LEU A 209 -29.98 -7.21 16.45
N LYS A 210 -29.43 -8.41 16.25
CA LYS A 210 -30.12 -9.67 16.58
C LYS A 210 -30.50 -9.75 18.06
N THR A 211 -29.59 -9.34 18.93
CA THR A 211 -29.83 -9.32 20.39
C THR A 211 -30.98 -8.39 20.76
N THR A 212 -31.08 -7.23 20.10
CA THR A 212 -32.20 -6.30 20.33
C THR A 212 -33.52 -6.90 19.87
N ILE A 213 -33.56 -7.50 18.67
CA ILE A 213 -34.78 -8.13 18.15
C ILE A 213 -35.30 -9.21 19.11
N GLN A 214 -34.42 -9.97 19.74
CA GLN A 214 -34.78 -11.01 20.71
C GLN A 214 -35.32 -10.47 22.06
N LYS A 215 -35.06 -9.20 22.37
CA LYS A 215 -35.48 -8.54 23.64
C LYS A 215 -36.78 -7.74 23.49
N MET A 216 -37.29 -7.58 22.27
CA MET A 216 -38.48 -6.80 21.92
C MET A 216 -39.74 -7.67 21.90
#